data_AF-A0A1B6GGK7-F1
#
_entry.id   AF-A0A1B6GGK7-F1
#
_cell.length_a   1.000
_cell.length_b   1.000
_cell.length_c   1.000
_cell.angle_alpha   90.00
_cell.angle_beta   90.00
_cell.angle_gamma   90.00
#
_symmetry.space_group_name_H-M   'P 1'
#
loop_
_entity.id
_entity.type
_entity.pdbx_description
1 polymer ?
#
loop_
_entity_poly.entity_id
_entity_poly.type
_entity_poly.pdbx_seq_one_letter_code
_entity_poly.pdbx_strand_id
1 'polypeptide(L)'
;MAARGDMTQDELLKELFEWDRKFFRIYTDFRPNLKASHITPKFYARHEGSESLDHVDPETLKVILDHHTKGPRERLSYPETVSQRYGWYQELLIPMDKTDRRLNNHRFGSKDIRLVAEIKQHLVKDPPFTGVPFKL
;
A
#
# COMPACT_ATOMS: atom_id res chain seq x y z
N MET A 1 -26.10 -28.00 3.90
CA MET A 1 -24.70 -28.07 4.34
C MET A 1 -24.19 -29.46 3.96
N ALA A 2 -23.59 -29.61 2.78
CA ALA A 2 -23.11 -30.90 2.30
C ALA A 2 -21.81 -31.27 3.03
N ALA A 3 -21.76 -32.50 3.55
CA ALA A 3 -20.65 -33.08 4.28
C ALA A 3 -19.40 -33.14 3.38
N ARG A 4 -18.26 -32.66 3.89
CA ARG A 4 -16.94 -32.96 3.30
C ARG A 4 -16.64 -34.42 3.67
N GLY A 5 -17.09 -35.35 2.84
CA GLY A 5 -16.62 -36.73 2.89
C GLY A 5 -15.11 -36.77 2.66
N ASP A 6 -14.42 -37.69 3.31
CA ASP A 6 -12.99 -37.90 3.19
C ASP A 6 -12.64 -38.23 1.73
N MET A 7 -12.21 -37.21 0.98
CA MET A 7 -11.73 -37.33 -0.39
C MET A 7 -10.52 -38.27 -0.40
N THR A 8 -10.53 -39.24 -1.31
CA THR A 8 -9.35 -40.10 -1.52
C THR A 8 -8.20 -39.27 -2.08
N GLN A 9 -6.96 -39.70 -1.85
CA GLN A 9 -5.76 -38.98 -2.30
C GLN A 9 -5.76 -38.76 -3.82
N ASP A 10 -6.27 -39.73 -4.57
CA ASP A 10 -6.38 -39.68 -6.03
C ASP A 10 -7.42 -38.67 -6.51
N GLU A 11 -8.54 -38.53 -5.82
CA GLU A 11 -9.57 -37.52 -6.12
C GLU A 11 -9.04 -36.11 -5.87
N LEU A 12 -8.27 -35.91 -4.79
CA LEU A 12 -7.66 -34.63 -4.47
C LEU A 12 -6.61 -34.21 -5.52
N LEU A 13 -5.78 -35.14 -5.98
CA LEU A 13 -4.81 -34.90 -7.05
C LEU A 13 -5.52 -34.54 -8.37
N LYS A 14 -6.64 -35.19 -8.66
CA LYS A 14 -7.44 -34.91 -9.85
C LYS A 14 -8.10 -33.53 -9.80
N GLU A 15 -8.63 -33.12 -8.65
CA GLU A 15 -9.16 -31.77 -8.46
C GLU A 15 -8.07 -30.70 -8.60
N LEU A 16 -6.90 -30.90 -8.01
CA LEU A 16 -5.75 -29.99 -8.15
C LEU A 16 -5.32 -29.86 -9.61
N PHE A 17 -5.24 -30.97 -10.34
CA PHE A 17 -4.91 -30.95 -11.76
C PHE A 17 -5.94 -30.17 -12.60
N GLU A 18 -7.24 -30.34 -12.33
CA GLU A 18 -8.28 -29.60 -13.06
C GLU A 18 -8.26 -28.09 -12.71
N TRP A 19 -7.95 -27.76 -11.46
CA TRP A 19 -7.68 -26.38 -11.05
C TRP A 19 -6.49 -25.80 -11.80
N ASP A 20 -5.35 -26.48 -11.75
CA ASP A 20 -4.14 -26.05 -12.45
C ASP A 20 -4.41 -25.93 -13.95
N ARG A 21 -5.05 -26.89 -14.59
CA ARG A 21 -5.40 -26.80 -16.02
C ARG A 21 -6.29 -25.60 -16.34
N LYS A 22 -7.22 -25.25 -15.45
CA LYS A 22 -8.15 -24.13 -15.63
C LYS A 22 -7.48 -22.77 -15.45
N PHE A 23 -6.54 -22.66 -14.50
CA PHE A 23 -5.92 -21.39 -14.09
C PHE A 23 -4.50 -21.19 -14.65
N PHE A 24 -3.82 -22.25 -15.04
CA PHE A 24 -2.50 -22.21 -15.67
C PHE A 24 -2.64 -21.64 -17.07
N ARG A 25 -2.16 -20.41 -17.23
CA ARG A 25 -2.12 -19.71 -18.52
C ARG A 25 -0.66 -19.50 -18.88
N ILE A 26 -0.23 -20.13 -19.97
CA ILE A 26 1.04 -19.80 -20.61
C ILE A 26 0.80 -18.51 -21.39
N TYR A 27 1.41 -17.42 -20.95
CA TYR A 27 1.40 -16.18 -21.70
C TYR A 27 2.45 -16.27 -22.81
N THR A 28 1.99 -16.32 -24.06
CA THR A 28 2.85 -16.23 -25.25
C THR A 28 3.31 -14.80 -25.51
N ASP A 29 2.50 -13.84 -25.08
CA ASP A 29 2.72 -12.43 -25.32
C ASP A 29 3.51 -11.80 -24.17
N PHE A 30 4.44 -10.91 -24.51
CA PHE A 30 5.20 -10.16 -23.53
C PHE A 30 4.28 -9.30 -22.66
N ARG A 31 4.40 -9.44 -21.34
CA ARG A 31 3.73 -8.58 -20.35
C ARG A 31 4.79 -7.85 -19.52
N PRO A 32 4.79 -6.51 -19.52
CA PRO A 32 5.76 -5.77 -18.73
C PRO A 32 5.54 -6.03 -17.23
N ASN A 33 6.61 -6.39 -16.52
CA ASN A 33 6.56 -6.54 -15.07
C ASN A 33 6.70 -5.18 -14.37
N LEU A 34 5.57 -4.50 -14.17
CA LEU A 34 5.50 -3.17 -13.56
C LEU A 34 5.80 -3.14 -12.05
N LYS A 35 6.04 -4.31 -11.43
CA LYS A 35 6.44 -4.41 -10.02
C LYS A 35 7.95 -4.47 -9.83
N ALA A 36 8.70 -4.72 -10.91
CA ALA A 36 10.15 -4.77 -10.84
C ALA A 36 10.72 -3.38 -10.61
N SER A 37 11.70 -3.26 -9.71
CA SER A 37 12.45 -2.01 -9.56
C SER A 37 13.23 -1.72 -10.83
N HIS A 38 13.02 -0.54 -11.41
CA HIS A 38 13.82 -0.05 -12.54
C HIS A 38 15.21 0.45 -12.13
N ILE A 39 15.45 0.58 -10.82
CA ILE A 39 16.74 0.94 -10.26
C ILE A 39 17.52 -0.35 -9.98
N THR A 40 18.75 -0.41 -10.49
CA THR A 40 19.68 -1.51 -10.21
C THR A 40 19.87 -1.65 -8.69
N PRO A 41 19.76 -2.86 -8.12
CA PRO A 41 19.87 -3.06 -6.67
C PRO A 41 21.24 -2.65 -6.10
N LYS A 42 22.27 -2.52 -6.95
CA LYS A 42 23.63 -2.13 -6.57
C LYS A 42 24.13 -0.96 -7.43
N PHE A 43 24.75 0.02 -6.78
CA PHE A 43 25.31 1.22 -7.44
C PHE A 43 26.35 0.94 -8.53
N TYR A 44 27.05 -0.20 -8.48
CA TYR A 44 28.10 -0.56 -9.44
C TYR A 44 27.69 -1.63 -10.45
N ALA A 45 26.41 -2.02 -10.50
CA ALA A 45 25.92 -3.02 -11.46
C ALA A 45 25.72 -2.40 -12.85
N ARG A 46 26.79 -1.83 -13.42
CA ARG A 46 26.79 -1.16 -14.74
C ARG A 46 26.32 -2.10 -15.87
N HIS A 47 26.61 -3.39 -15.74
CA HIS A 47 26.18 -4.43 -16.68
C HIS A 47 24.66 -4.66 -16.67
N GLU A 48 23.96 -4.39 -15.56
CA GLU A 48 22.49 -4.55 -15.48
C GLU A 48 21.74 -3.36 -16.11
N GLY A 49 22.39 -2.20 -16.26
CA GLY A 49 21.74 -0.96 -16.70
C GLY A 49 22.04 -0.52 -18.14
N SER A 50 22.93 -1.19 -18.87
CA SER A 50 23.48 -0.64 -20.13
C SER A 50 23.22 -1.46 -21.40
N GLU A 51 22.69 -2.68 -21.30
CA GLU A 51 22.62 -3.58 -22.46
C GLU A 51 21.44 -3.32 -23.42
N SER A 52 20.48 -2.44 -23.08
CA SER A 52 19.22 -2.34 -23.86
C SER A 52 18.60 -0.95 -24.00
N LEU A 53 19.34 0.14 -23.74
CA LEU A 53 18.78 1.50 -23.89
C LEU A 53 18.41 1.85 -25.34
N ASP A 54 19.10 1.27 -26.33
CA ASP A 54 18.89 1.60 -27.75
C ASP A 54 17.66 0.94 -28.38
N HIS A 55 17.05 -0.04 -27.71
CA HIS A 55 15.96 -0.87 -28.27
C HIS A 55 14.71 -0.91 -27.37
N VAL A 56 14.48 0.11 -26.55
CA VAL A 56 13.26 0.15 -25.73
C VAL A 56 12.10 0.71 -26.54
N ASP A 57 11.04 -0.09 -26.66
CA ASP A 57 9.78 0.35 -27.23
C ASP A 57 9.20 1.55 -26.44
N PRO A 58 8.93 2.68 -27.10
CA PRO A 58 8.44 3.89 -26.42
C PRO A 58 7.07 3.69 -25.76
N GLU A 59 6.23 2.78 -26.25
CA GLU A 59 4.95 2.49 -25.60
C GLU A 59 5.17 1.80 -24.25
N THR A 60 6.08 0.83 -24.20
CA THR A 60 6.48 0.16 -22.96
C THR A 60 7.04 1.15 -21.93
N LEU A 61 7.88 2.10 -22.35
CA LEU A 61 8.38 3.16 -21.46
C LEU A 61 7.25 4.04 -20.92
N LYS A 62 6.29 4.40 -21.76
CA LYS A 62 5.14 5.21 -21.35
C LYS A 62 4.29 4.49 -20.30
N VAL A 63 4.04 3.19 -20.48
CA VAL A 63 3.30 2.37 -19.51
C VAL A 63 4.03 2.29 -18.17
N ILE A 64 5.36 2.09 -18.20
CA ILE A 64 6.19 2.07 -17.00
C ILE A 64 6.14 3.42 -16.28
N LEU A 65 6.36 4.51 -17.01
CA LEU A 65 6.34 5.87 -16.45
C LEU A 65 4.99 6.16 -15.81
N ASP A 66 3.90 5.94 -16.54
CA ASP A 66 2.53 6.14 -16.06
C ASP A 66 2.24 5.30 -14.81
N HIS A 67 2.75 4.07 -14.73
CA HIS A 67 2.57 3.21 -13.57
C HIS A 67 3.22 3.78 -12.30
N HIS A 68 4.41 4.37 -12.44
CA HIS A 68 5.21 4.87 -11.32
C HIS A 68 4.92 6.32 -10.93
N THR A 69 4.55 7.18 -11.89
CA THR A 69 4.28 8.60 -11.62
C THR A 69 2.84 8.85 -11.22
N LYS A 70 1.89 8.15 -11.84
CA LYS A 70 0.46 8.45 -11.65
C LYS A 70 -0.08 7.78 -10.41
N GLY A 71 -0.73 8.59 -9.57
CA GLY A 71 -1.48 8.08 -8.42
C GLY A 71 -2.75 7.32 -8.83
N PRO A 72 -3.38 6.58 -7.89
CA PRO A 72 -4.62 5.86 -8.16
C PRO A 72 -5.73 6.73 -8.79
N ARG A 73 -5.87 7.99 -8.36
CA ARG A 73 -6.89 8.94 -8.86
C ARG A 73 -6.71 9.36 -10.31
N GLU A 74 -5.49 9.32 -10.82
CA GLU A 74 -5.19 9.66 -12.21
C GLU A 74 -5.38 8.46 -13.14
N ARG A 75 -5.31 7.25 -12.59
CA ARG A 75 -5.41 5.98 -13.34
C ARG A 75 -6.81 5.39 -13.35
N LEU A 76 -7.58 5.60 -12.29
CA LEU A 76 -8.91 5.00 -12.12
C LEU A 76 -9.96 6.11 -11.97
N SER A 77 -11.14 5.88 -12.56
CA SER A 77 -12.28 6.80 -12.41
C SER A 77 -12.93 6.71 -11.02
N TYR A 78 -12.82 5.55 -10.36
CA TYR A 78 -13.46 5.24 -9.08
C TYR A 78 -12.53 4.38 -8.20
N PRO A 79 -12.58 4.47 -6.85
CA PRO A 79 -11.74 3.65 -5.98
C PRO A 79 -12.18 2.17 -6.02
N GLU A 80 -11.28 1.30 -6.45
CA GLU A 80 -11.53 -0.14 -6.53
C GLU A 80 -11.41 -0.83 -5.17
N THR A 81 -10.50 -0.36 -4.31
CA THR A 81 -10.27 -0.95 -2.99
C THR A 81 -10.84 -0.09 -1.85
N VAL A 82 -11.12 -0.72 -0.71
CA VAL A 82 -11.57 -0.01 0.51
C VAL A 82 -10.49 0.95 0.99
N SER A 83 -9.22 0.57 0.89
CA SER A 83 -8.09 1.43 1.29
C SER A 83 -8.01 2.71 0.45
N GLN A 84 -8.29 2.63 -0.85
CA GLN A 84 -8.31 3.81 -1.72
C GLN A 84 -9.44 4.79 -1.35
N ARG A 85 -10.59 4.30 -0.86
CA ARG A 85 -11.73 5.16 -0.51
C ARG A 85 -11.40 6.21 0.55
N TYR A 86 -10.54 5.89 1.52
CA TYR A 86 -10.20 6.81 2.60
C TYR A 86 -9.54 8.11 2.10
N GLY A 87 -8.77 8.04 1.01
CA GLY A 87 -8.08 9.19 0.41
C GLY A 87 -8.68 9.67 -0.91
N TRP A 88 -9.76 9.03 -1.39
CA TRP A 88 -10.33 9.33 -2.70
C TRP A 88 -11.08 10.65 -2.72
N TYR A 89 -11.86 10.92 -1.67
CA TYR A 89 -12.65 12.14 -1.51
C TYR A 89 -11.91 13.09 -0.56
N GLN A 90 -11.12 14.00 -1.11
CA GLN A 90 -10.41 15.02 -0.33
C GLN A 90 -11.34 16.15 0.11
N GLU A 91 -12.34 16.44 -0.70
CA GLU A 91 -13.38 17.39 -0.36
C GLU A 91 -14.37 16.72 0.59
N LEU A 92 -14.66 17.43 1.68
CA LEU A 92 -15.65 16.97 2.64
C LEU A 92 -17.02 17.00 1.96
N LEU A 93 -17.77 15.90 2.06
CA LEU A 93 -19.14 15.81 1.54
C LEU A 93 -20.07 16.86 2.19
N ILE A 94 -19.71 17.33 3.38
CA ILE A 94 -20.40 18.39 4.10
C ILE A 94 -19.36 19.49 4.38
N PRO A 95 -19.60 20.74 3.96
CA PRO A 95 -18.70 21.83 4.27
C PRO A 95 -18.56 21.96 5.79
N MET A 96 -17.33 22.03 6.28
CA MET A 96 -17.07 22.10 7.72
C MET A 96 -17.39 23.51 8.22
N ASP A 97 -18.63 23.72 8.64
CA ASP A 97 -19.04 24.94 9.31
C ASP A 97 -18.50 24.94 10.75
N LYS A 98 -17.50 25.79 10.99
CA LYS A 98 -16.89 25.95 12.33
C LYS A 98 -17.84 26.60 13.33
N THR A 99 -18.96 27.16 12.89
CA THR A 99 -19.98 27.74 13.78
C THR A 99 -20.99 26.69 14.26
N ASP A 100 -21.15 25.58 13.54
CA ASP A 100 -22.09 24.51 13.92
C ASP A 100 -21.56 23.70 15.11
N ARG A 101 -22.19 23.90 16.28
CA ARG A 101 -21.85 23.20 17.51
C ARG A 101 -22.06 21.68 17.45
N ARG A 102 -22.87 21.17 16.51
CA ARG A 102 -23.15 19.73 16.38
C ARG A 102 -21.96 18.96 15.80
N LEU A 103 -21.29 19.56 14.83
CA LEU A 103 -20.14 18.97 14.14
C LEU A 103 -18.81 19.44 14.75
N ASN A 104 -18.82 20.57 15.46
CA ASN A 104 -17.61 21.24 15.90
C ASN A 104 -17.22 21.00 17.38
N ASN A 105 -16.79 19.78 17.72
CA ASN A 105 -16.52 19.36 19.10
C ASN A 105 -15.13 19.72 19.65
N HIS A 106 -14.19 20.22 18.81
CA HIS A 106 -12.84 20.58 19.27
C HIS A 106 -12.82 21.76 20.26
N ARG A 107 -13.93 22.51 20.38
CA ARG A 107 -14.05 23.64 21.31
C ARG A 107 -14.29 23.20 22.76
N PHE A 108 -14.71 21.97 23.01
CA PHE A 108 -14.94 21.47 24.37
C PHE A 108 -13.66 20.90 24.97
N GLY A 109 -12.68 21.78 25.23
CA GLY A 109 -11.58 21.43 26.12
C GLY A 109 -12.09 21.40 27.56
N SER A 110 -12.26 20.22 28.16
CA SER A 110 -12.36 20.11 29.62
C SER A 110 -11.16 20.81 30.26
N LYS A 111 -11.32 21.33 31.48
CA LYS A 111 -10.20 21.86 32.27
C LYS A 111 -9.06 20.85 32.36
N ASP A 112 -9.40 19.56 32.42
CA ASP A 112 -8.44 18.45 32.48
C ASP A 112 -7.62 18.33 31.19
N ILE A 113 -8.26 18.49 30.02
CA ILE A 113 -7.59 18.41 28.72
C ILE A 113 -6.60 19.58 28.56
N ARG A 114 -7.01 20.78 28.99
CA ARG A 114 -6.13 21.95 29.03
C ARG A 114 -4.94 21.74 29.96
N LEU A 115 -5.21 21.27 31.18
CA LEU A 115 -4.18 20.98 32.17
C LEU A 115 -3.17 19.95 31.65
N VAL A 116 -3.63 18.85 31.04
CA VAL A 116 -2.74 17.82 30.47
C VAL A 116 -1.91 18.36 29.30
N ALA A 117 -2.48 19.22 28.46
CA ALA A 117 -1.74 19.85 27.37
C ALA A 117 -0.63 20.78 27.90
N GLU A 118 -0.95 21.56 28.93
CA GLU A 118 -0.03 22.51 29.57
C GLU A 118 1.08 21.78 30.34
N ILE A 119 0.73 20.71 31.07
CA ILE A 119 1.72 19.79 31.66
C ILE A 119 2.63 19.24 30.58
N LYS A 120 2.11 18.75 29.44
CA LYS A 120 2.95 18.22 28.36
C LYS A 120 3.89 19.25 27.73
N GLN A 121 3.49 20.52 27.66
CA GLN A 121 4.34 21.59 27.14
C GLN A 121 5.49 21.92 28.10
N HIS A 122 5.23 21.88 29.40
CA HIS A 122 6.20 22.22 30.44
C HIS A 122 6.91 21.01 31.06
N LEU A 123 6.54 19.79 30.68
CA LEU A 123 7.20 18.58 31.14
C LEU A 123 8.61 18.54 30.55
N VAL A 124 9.61 18.67 31.42
CA VAL A 124 10.99 18.33 31.08
C VAL A 124 11.00 16.84 30.76
N LYS A 125 11.25 16.50 29.49
CA LYS A 125 11.41 15.11 29.08
C LYS A 125 12.79 14.68 29.53
N ASP A 126 12.85 13.85 30.56
CA ASP A 126 14.10 13.18 30.90
C ASP A 126 14.62 12.43 29.67
N PRO A 127 15.94 12.48 29.40
CA PRO A 127 16.50 11.73 28.29
C PRO A 127 16.15 10.24 28.45
N PRO A 128 15.81 9.54 27.36
CA PRO A 128 15.48 8.12 27.43
C PRO A 128 16.64 7.35 28.07
N PHE A 129 16.32 6.34 28.88
CA PHE A 129 17.32 5.49 29.52
C PHE A 129 18.20 4.82 28.45
N THR A 130 19.47 5.23 28.39
CA THR A 130 20.46 4.74 27.41
C THR A 130 21.36 3.63 27.98
N GLY A 131 21.13 3.19 29.21
CA GLY A 131 21.91 2.12 29.83
C GLY A 131 21.52 0.77 29.25
N VAL A 132 22.45 0.06 28.62
CA VAL A 132 22.31 -1.38 28.40
C VAL A 132 22.21 -2.02 29.80
N PRO A 133 21.07 -2.64 30.16
CA PRO A 133 20.77 -3.03 31.54
C PRO A 133 21.65 -4.18 32.07
N PHE A 134 22.50 -4.74 31.23
CA PHE A 134 23.45 -5.79 31.58
C PHE A 134 24.82 -5.41 31.01
N LYS A 135 25.75 -4.99 31.87
CA LYS A 135 27.17 -5.22 31.57
C LYS A 135 27.44 -6.71 31.83
N LEU A 136 28.11 -7.34 30.86
CA LEU A 136 28.68 -8.69 30.95
C LEU A 136 29.57 -8.83 32.19
#